data_AF-A0A1L7NAH7-F1
#
_entry.id   AF-A0A1L7NAH7-F1
#
_cell.length_a   1.000
_cell.length_b   1.000
_cell.length_c   1.000
_cell.angle_alpha   90.00
_cell.angle_beta   90.00
_cell.angle_gamma   90.00
#
_symmetry.space_group_name_H-M   'P 1'
#
loop_
_entity.id
_entity.type
_entity.pdbx_description
1 polymer ?
#
loop_
_entity_poly.entity_id
_entity_poly.type
_entity_poly.pdbx_seq_one_letter_code
_entity_poly.pdbx_strand_id
1 'polypeptide(L)'
;MSFNLANMSFEERAQIEAEKARLFELWQSNLGKAKGDAARLIAEKPRRKGKWAEWVRAELEGMSPPEYASMVRSEVNKLMAAASANR
;
A
#
# COMPACT_ATOMS: atom_id res chain seq x y z
N MET A 1 -19.82 1.29 16.83
CA MET A 1 -20.84 0.55 16.05
C MET A 1 -20.10 -0.44 15.16
N SER A 2 -20.49 -1.71 15.14
CA SER A 2 -19.86 -2.72 14.28
C SER A 2 -20.35 -2.58 12.84
N PHE A 3 -19.45 -2.74 11.87
CA PHE A 3 -19.79 -2.76 10.44
C PHE A 3 -20.50 -4.07 10.12
N ASN A 4 -21.84 -4.09 10.21
CA ASN A 4 -22.65 -5.27 9.91
C ASN A 4 -23.29 -5.14 8.52
N LEU A 5 -22.80 -5.93 7.56
CA LEU A 5 -23.32 -6.00 6.18
C LEU A 5 -24.81 -6.38 6.14
N ALA A 6 -25.32 -7.12 7.12
CA ALA A 6 -26.73 -7.52 7.17
C ALA A 6 -27.69 -6.35 7.43
N ASN A 7 -27.18 -5.23 7.97
CA ASN A 7 -27.96 -4.01 8.21
C ASN A 7 -27.95 -3.06 7.00
N MET A 8 -27.23 -3.40 5.93
CA MET A 8 -27.07 -2.56 4.74
C MET A 8 -28.07 -2.98 3.66
N SER A 9 -28.50 -2.01 2.85
CA SER A 9 -29.33 -2.27 1.69
C SER A 9 -28.61 -3.15 0.66
N PHE A 10 -29.35 -3.73 -0.27
CA PHE A 10 -28.74 -4.47 -1.38
C PHE A 10 -27.84 -3.58 -2.24
N GLU A 11 -28.27 -2.35 -2.53
CA GLU A 11 -27.52 -1.41 -3.35
C GLU A 11 -26.17 -1.04 -2.72
N GLU A 12 -26.15 -0.72 -1.42
CA GLU A 12 -24.91 -0.40 -0.71
C GLU A 12 -23.93 -1.58 -0.71
N ARG A 13 -24.44 -2.80 -0.52
CA ARG A 13 -23.61 -4.01 -0.62
C ARG A 13 -23.04 -4.21 -2.02
N ALA A 14 -23.85 -3.99 -3.06
CA ALA A 14 -23.39 -4.11 -4.45
C ALA A 14 -22.28 -3.08 -4.78
N GLN A 15 -22.39 -1.85 -4.27
CA GLN A 15 -21.34 -0.83 -4.43
C GLN A 15 -20.03 -1.24 -3.73
N ILE A 16 -20.11 -1.77 -2.51
CA ILE A 16 -18.93 -2.27 -1.79
C ILE A 16 -18.24 -3.39 -2.55
N GLU A 17 -19.00 -4.36 -3.07
CA GLU A 17 -18.41 -5.47 -3.83
C GLU A 17 -17.81 -4.99 -5.16
N ALA A 18 -18.43 -4.03 -5.84
CA ALA A 18 -17.88 -3.41 -7.04
C ALA A 18 -16.56 -2.67 -6.75
N GLU A 19 -16.49 -1.92 -5.64
CA GLU A 19 -15.27 -1.25 -5.19
C GLU A 19 -14.16 -2.26 -4.88
N LYS A 20 -14.47 -3.34 -4.13
CA LYS A 20 -13.52 -4.41 -3.83
C LYS A 20 -12.98 -5.08 -5.10
N ALA A 21 -13.84 -5.38 -6.06
CA ALA A 21 -13.43 -5.95 -7.33
C ALA A 21 -12.45 -5.01 -8.07
N ARG A 22 -12.77 -3.71 -8.14
CA ARG A 22 -11.88 -2.70 -8.72
C ARG A 22 -10.52 -2.64 -8.02
N LEU A 23 -10.51 -2.65 -6.69
CA LEU A 23 -9.28 -2.62 -5.90
C LEU A 23 -8.45 -3.90 -6.08
N PHE A 24 -9.11 -5.05 -6.21
CA PHE A 24 -8.44 -6.32 -6.44
C PHE A 24 -7.76 -6.35 -7.82
N GLU A 25 -8.43 -5.90 -8.87
CA GLU A 25 -7.84 -5.77 -10.21
C GLU A 25 -6.64 -4.80 -10.23
N LEU A 26 -6.78 -3.66 -9.55
CA LEU A 26 -5.68 -2.71 -9.37
C LEU A 26 -4.50 -3.38 -8.65
N TRP A 27 -4.78 -4.15 -7.60
CA TRP A 27 -3.74 -4.88 -6.86
C TRP A 27 -3.05 -5.94 -7.73
N GLN A 28 -3.81 -6.79 -8.41
CA GLN A 28 -3.26 -7.87 -9.23
C GLN A 28 -2.35 -7.32 -10.34
N SER A 29 -2.80 -6.28 -11.03
CA SER A 29 -2.04 -5.67 -12.13
C SER A 29 -0.80 -4.91 -11.68
N ASN A 30 -0.76 -4.41 -10.43
CA ASN A 30 0.32 -3.54 -9.95
C ASN A 30 1.26 -4.17 -8.92
N LEU A 31 0.98 -5.38 -8.42
CA LEU A 31 1.75 -5.98 -7.32
C LEU A 31 3.25 -6.08 -7.62
N GLY A 32 3.62 -6.52 -8.83
CA GLY A 32 5.03 -6.62 -9.23
C GLY A 32 5.73 -5.25 -9.23
N LYS A 33 5.06 -4.23 -9.79
CA LYS A 33 5.57 -2.86 -9.82
C LYS A 33 5.72 -2.27 -8.41
N ALA A 34 4.71 -2.48 -7.56
CA ALA A 34 4.73 -1.99 -6.17
C ALA A 34 5.89 -2.59 -5.36
N LYS A 35 6.22 -3.87 -5.57
CA LYS A 35 7.41 -4.51 -4.97
C LYS A 35 8.71 -3.89 -5.47
N GLY A 36 8.81 -3.62 -6.77
CA GLY A 36 9.98 -2.94 -7.37
C GLY A 36 10.18 -1.54 -6.80
N ASP A 37 9.12 -0.75 -6.72
CA ASP A 37 9.16 0.58 -6.12
C ASP A 37 9.51 0.54 -4.63
N ALA A 38 8.95 -0.41 -3.87
CA ALA A 38 9.32 -0.61 -2.47
C ALA A 38 10.80 -0.94 -2.29
N ALA A 39 11.36 -1.81 -3.15
CA ALA A 39 12.78 -2.13 -3.14
C ALA A 39 13.65 -0.89 -3.45
N ARG A 40 13.25 -0.06 -4.44
CA ARG A 40 13.91 1.22 -4.74
C ARG A 40 13.93 2.15 -3.53
N LEU A 41 12.79 2.29 -2.85
CA LEU A 41 12.68 3.13 -1.66
C LEU A 41 13.57 2.61 -0.52
N ILE A 42 13.67 1.30 -0.32
CA ILE A 42 14.55 0.68 0.69
C ILE A 42 16.03 0.89 0.36
N ALA A 43 16.42 0.74 -0.91
CA ALA A 43 17.81 0.91 -1.36
C ALA A 43 18.37 2.32 -1.08
N GLU A 44 17.50 3.33 -0.97
CA GLU A 44 17.85 4.72 -0.66
C GLU A 44 18.19 4.97 0.81
N LYS A 45 17.90 4.01 1.70
CA LYS A 45 18.07 4.15 3.15
C LYS A 45 19.51 4.48 3.59
N PRO A 46 20.57 3.84 3.07
CA PRO A 46 21.95 4.17 3.47
C PRO A 46 22.38 5.58 3.06
N ARG A 47 21.91 6.06 1.91
CA ARG A 47 22.22 7.40 1.38
C ARG A 47 21.53 8.49 2.21
N ARG A 48 20.26 8.27 2.58
CA ARG A 48 19.42 9.28 3.24
C ARG A 48 19.53 9.29 4.77
N LYS A 49 19.97 8.17 5.37
CA LYS A 49 20.19 8.03 6.82
C LYS A 49 18.93 8.47 7.60
N GLY A 50 19.07 9.35 8.60
CA GLY A 50 17.96 9.82 9.45
C GLY A 50 16.82 10.51 8.70
N LYS A 51 17.05 11.01 7.49
CA LYS A 51 16.02 11.65 6.66
C LYS A 51 15.22 10.68 5.78
N TRP A 52 15.56 9.39 5.82
CA TRP A 52 14.96 8.40 4.93
C TRP A 52 13.44 8.30 5.10
N ALA A 53 12.94 8.23 6.33
CA ALA A 53 11.52 8.04 6.60
C ALA A 53 10.66 9.22 6.12
N GLU A 54 11.13 10.45 6.34
CA GLU A 54 10.46 11.66 5.85
C GLU A 54 10.43 11.70 4.33
N TRP A 55 11.55 11.40 3.68
CA TRP A 55 11.60 11.33 2.22
C TRP A 55 10.67 10.25 1.64
N VAL A 56 10.62 9.06 2.24
CA VAL A 56 9.69 8.01 1.80
C VAL A 56 8.24 8.49 1.87
N ARG A 57 7.84 9.27 2.90
CA ARG A 57 6.49 9.85 2.97
C ARG A 57 6.24 10.79 1.80
N ALA A 58 7.18 11.70 1.51
CA ALA A 58 7.05 12.61 0.38
C ALA A 58 6.95 11.89 -0.98
N GLU A 59 7.72 10.81 -1.18
CA GLU A 59 7.60 9.99 -2.39
C GLU A 59 6.22 9.34 -2.50
N LEU A 60 5.69 8.80 -1.39
CA LEU A 60 4.37 8.17 -1.37
C LEU A 60 3.23 9.18 -1.53
N GLU A 61 3.37 10.40 -1.01
CA GLU A 61 2.42 11.50 -1.21
C GLU A 61 2.38 11.97 -2.67
N GLY A 62 3.50 11.87 -3.39
CA GLY A 62 3.57 12.16 -4.83
C GLY A 62 3.07 11.04 -5.74
N MET A 63 2.73 9.86 -5.20
CA MET A 63 2.27 8.72 -5.99
C MET A 63 0.77 8.79 -6.25
N SER A 64 0.39 8.40 -7.46
CA SER A 64 -1.01 8.25 -7.89
C SER A 64 -1.17 6.91 -8.62
N PRO A 65 -2.31 6.22 -8.44
CA PRO A 65 -3.42 6.55 -7.55
C PRO A 65 -3.09 6.30 -6.05
N PRO A 66 -3.84 6.88 -5.09
CA PRO A 66 -3.62 6.68 -3.65
C PRO A 66 -3.62 5.21 -3.21
N GLU A 67 -4.40 4.37 -3.88
CA GLU A 67 -4.45 2.93 -3.64
C GLU A 67 -3.12 2.25 -4.04
N TYR A 68 -2.50 2.70 -5.13
CA TYR A 68 -1.15 2.25 -5.50
C TYR A 68 -0.09 2.70 -4.50
N ALA A 69 -0.14 3.96 -4.05
CA ALA A 69 0.75 4.45 -3.00
C ALA A 69 0.63 3.60 -1.71
N SER A 70 -0.59 3.20 -1.35
CA SER A 70 -0.86 2.31 -0.22
C SER A 70 -0.26 0.91 -0.42
N MET A 71 -0.29 0.36 -1.64
CA MET A 71 0.40 -0.89 -1.96
C MET A 71 1.92 -0.77 -1.76
N VAL A 72 2.55 0.28 -2.29
CA VAL A 72 4.00 0.51 -2.12
C VAL A 72 4.36 0.68 -0.65
N ARG A 73 3.54 1.41 0.13
CA ARG A 73 3.74 1.56 1.58
C ARG A 73 3.71 0.23 2.32
N SER A 74 2.75 -0.64 2.00
CA SER A 74 2.68 -2.01 2.54
C SER A 74 3.93 -2.82 2.17
N GLU A 75 4.36 -2.69 0.91
CA GLU A 75 5.67 -3.03 0.34
C GLU A 75 6.85 -2.79 1.28
N VAL A 76 7.08 -1.50 1.50
CA VAL A 76 8.18 -0.98 2.31
C VAL A 76 8.09 -1.51 3.75
N ASN A 77 6.90 -1.54 4.34
CA ASN A 77 6.70 -2.02 5.70
C ASN A 77 7.06 -3.52 5.84
N LYS A 78 6.66 -4.36 4.87
CA LYS A 78 7.02 -5.80 4.86
C LYS A 78 8.53 -6.00 4.81
N LEU A 79 9.22 -5.29 3.92
CA LEU A 79 10.68 -5.38 3.80
C LEU A 79 11.39 -4.89 5.09
N MET A 80 10.90 -3.81 5.69
CA MET A 80 11.42 -3.31 6.97
C MET A 80 11.21 -4.27 8.14
N ALA A 81 10.05 -4.93 8.19
CA ALA A 81 9.75 -5.94 9.19
C ALA A 81 10.65 -7.16 9.02
N ALA A 82 10.80 -7.68 7.79
CA ALA A 82 11.71 -8.79 7.48
C ALA A 82 13.17 -8.48 7.83
N ALA A 83 13.65 -7.28 7.50
CA ALA A 83 15.00 -6.83 7.86
C ALA A 83 15.21 -6.66 9.38
N SER A 84 14.14 -6.48 10.15
CA SER A 84 14.21 -6.34 11.62
C SER A 84 14.09 -7.68 12.33
N ALA A 85 13.37 -8.65 11.76
CA ALA A 85 13.28 -10.01 12.28
C ALA A 85 14.58 -10.81 12.09
N ASN A 86 15.40 -10.44 11.09
CA ASN A 86 16.69 -11.09 10.81
C ASN A 86 17.88 -10.49 11.61
N ARG A 87 17.61 -9.64 12.60
CA ARG A 87 18.63 -9.04 13.49
C ARG A 87 18.42 -9.52 14.91
#